data_AF-A0A2S9WQV9-F1
#
_entry.id   AF-A0A2S9WQV9-F1
#
_cell.length_a   1.000
_cell.length_b   1.000
_cell.length_c   1.000
_cell.angle_alpha   90.00
_cell.angle_beta   90.00
_cell.angle_gamma   90.00
#
_symmetry.space_group_name_H-M   'P 1'
#
loop_
_entity.id
_entity.type
_entity.pdbx_description
1 polymer ?
#
loop_
_entity_poly.entity_id
_entity_poly.type
_entity_poly.pdbx_seq_one_letter_code
_entity_poly.pdbx_strand_id
1 'polypeptide(L)'
;MNKKVLIITSAGLAIGFAEALIYYNLGKNSENEKFKLQVPKGAELLKTTGIIIATSLATAALSYIIEGALTEKQELIPIPA
;
A
#
# COMPACT_ATOMS: atom_id res chain seq x y z
N MET A 1 -1.53 -17.82 -6.17
CA MET A 1 -1.38 -16.35 -6.21
C MET A 1 0.08 -16.02 -6.50
N ASN A 2 0.37 -15.05 -7.39
CA ASN A 2 1.73 -14.69 -7.76
C ASN A 2 2.49 -14.14 -6.53
N LYS A 3 3.70 -14.66 -6.26
CA LYS A 3 4.53 -14.23 -5.10
C LYS A 3 4.77 -12.71 -5.10
N LYS A 4 4.93 -12.11 -6.28
CA LYS A 4 5.12 -10.64 -6.42
C LYS A 4 3.89 -9.87 -5.95
N VAL A 5 2.70 -10.28 -6.39
CA VAL A 5 1.43 -9.66 -5.98
C VAL A 5 1.25 -9.78 -4.46
N LEU A 6 1.59 -10.93 -3.87
CA LEU A 6 1.51 -11.12 -2.42
C LEU A 6 2.47 -10.16 -1.67
N ILE A 7 3.71 -10.05 -2.12
CA ILE A 7 4.72 -9.17 -1.51
C ILE A 7 4.24 -7.71 -1.60
N ILE A 8 3.87 -7.24 -2.79
CA ILE A 8 3.46 -5.84 -3.00
C ILE A 8 2.19 -5.53 -2.20
N THR A 9 1.21 -6.45 -2.20
CA THR A 9 0.00 -6.28 -1.39
C THR A 9 0.36 -6.20 0.10
N SER A 10 1.23 -7.08 0.60
CA SER A 10 1.61 -7.06 2.02
C SER A 10 2.34 -5.78 2.43
N ALA A 11 3.22 -5.26 1.57
CA ALA A 11 3.90 -3.99 1.79
C ALA A 11 2.90 -2.81 1.76
N GLY A 12 2.00 -2.78 0.78
CA GLY A 12 0.95 -1.77 0.69
C GLY A 12 0.03 -1.75 1.90
N LEU A 13 -0.35 -2.93 2.42
CA LEU A 13 -1.15 -3.04 3.63
C LEU A 13 -0.39 -2.48 4.84
N ALA A 14 0.86 -2.90 5.05
CA ALA A 14 1.66 -2.45 6.20
C ALA A 14 1.88 -0.93 6.20
N ILE A 15 2.25 -0.36 5.05
CA ILE A 15 2.44 1.08 4.88
C ILE A 15 1.11 1.82 5.06
N GLY A 16 0.04 1.36 4.40
CA GLY A 16 -1.27 2.00 4.48
C GLY A 16 -1.85 2.01 5.90
N PHE A 17 -1.65 0.95 6.68
CA PHE A 17 -2.03 0.94 8.09
C PHE A 17 -1.20 1.92 8.92
N ALA A 18 0.11 2.01 8.69
CA ALA A 18 0.96 2.96 9.39
C ALA A 18 0.55 4.41 9.09
N GLU A 19 0.35 4.74 7.81
CA GLU A 19 -0.11 6.06 7.38
C GLU A 19 -1.48 6.41 7.96
N ALA A 20 -2.42 5.46 7.91
CA ALA A 20 -3.76 5.68 8.45
C ALA A 20 -3.73 5.97 9.95
N LEU A 21 -2.88 5.30 10.72
CA LEU A 21 -2.70 5.58 12.15
C LEU A 21 -2.10 6.97 12.37
N ILE A 22 -1.10 7.36 11.58
CA ILE A 22 -0.49 8.69 11.66
C ILE A 22 -1.54 9.78 11.39
N TYR A 23 -2.25 9.69 10.27
CA TYR A 23 -3.27 10.68 9.89
C TYR A 23 -4.44 10.71 10.88
N TYR A 24 -4.86 9.55 11.38
CA TYR A 24 -5.90 9.48 12.41
C TYR A 24 -5.50 10.26 13.67
N ASN A 25 -4.26 10.04 14.14
CA ASN A 25 -3.75 10.71 15.33
C ASN A 25 -3.50 12.20 15.10
N LEU A 26 -3.04 12.59 13.91
CA LEU A 26 -2.88 14.00 13.56
C LEU A 26 -4.22 14.73 13.60
N GLY A 27 -5.27 14.14 13.02
CA GLY A 27 -6.63 14.70 13.04
C GLY A 27 -7.25 14.73 14.43
N LYS A 28 -7.15 13.66 15.22
CA LYS A 28 -7.74 13.60 16.57
C LYS A 28 -6.99 14.43 17.62
N ASN A 29 -5.76 14.86 17.31
CA ASN A 29 -4.97 15.72 18.19
C ASN A 29 -4.84 17.16 17.68
N SER A 30 -5.56 17.56 16.63
CA SER A 30 -5.47 18.92 16.07
C SER A 30 -5.81 20.04 17.08
N GLU A 31 -6.66 19.73 18.06
CA GLU A 31 -7.12 20.67 19.09
C GLU A 31 -6.65 20.28 20.50
N ASN A 32 -5.83 19.24 20.64
CA ASN A 32 -5.35 18.79 21.94
C ASN A 32 -4.01 19.45 22.29
N GLU A 33 -3.92 20.05 23.49
CA GLU A 33 -2.67 20.61 24.02
C GLU A 33 -1.55 19.57 24.22
N LYS A 34 -1.92 18.29 24.39
CA LYS A 34 -0.98 17.17 24.54
C LYS A 34 -1.37 16.04 23.59
N PHE A 35 -0.39 15.53 22.87
CA PHE A 35 -0.57 14.40 21.97
C PHE A 35 -1.02 13.14 22.73
N LYS A 36 -2.07 12.49 22.22
CA LYS A 36 -2.60 11.21 22.71
C LYS A 36 -2.73 10.23 21.57
N LEU A 37 -2.07 9.08 21.71
CA LEU A 37 -2.18 7.99 20.75
C LEU A 37 -3.58 7.38 20.82
N GLN A 38 -4.23 7.29 19.67
CA GLN A 38 -5.57 6.77 19.47
C GLN A 38 -5.57 5.86 18.25
N VAL A 39 -6.49 4.89 18.26
CA VAL A 39 -6.70 3.97 17.14
C VAL A 39 -8.15 4.09 16.67
N PRO A 40 -8.40 4.07 15.34
CA PRO A 40 -9.76 4.09 14.81
C PRO A 40 -10.55 2.87 15.30
N LYS A 41 -11.85 3.04 15.55
CA LYS A 41 -12.73 1.99 16.08
C LYS A 41 -14.01 1.86 15.25
N GLY A 42 -14.62 0.68 15.30
CA GLY A 42 -15.92 0.41 14.68
C GLY A 42 -15.96 0.74 13.18
N ALA A 43 -16.92 1.56 12.78
CA ALA A 43 -17.15 1.91 11.37
C ALA A 43 -15.96 2.67 10.73
N GLU A 44 -15.25 3.53 11.49
CA GLU A 44 -14.07 4.23 10.97
C GLU A 44 -12.95 3.25 10.62
N LEU A 45 -12.70 2.27 11.50
CA LEU A 45 -11.70 1.23 11.25
C LEU A 45 -12.04 0.41 10.00
N LEU A 46 -13.30 0.00 9.85
CA LEU A 46 -13.75 -0.75 8.68
C LEU A 46 -13.60 0.06 7.39
N LYS A 47 -13.97 1.34 7.40
CA LYS A 47 -13.82 2.23 6.24
C LYS A 47 -12.35 2.39 5.85
N THR A 48 -11.50 2.68 6.82
CA THR A 48 -10.06 2.83 6.61
C THR A 48 -9.43 1.53 6.09
N THR A 49 -9.75 0.40 6.72
CA THR A 49 -9.25 -0.92 6.32
C THR A 49 -9.69 -1.29 4.91
N GLY A 50 -10.95 -1.01 4.55
CA GLY A 50 -11.47 -1.27 3.21
C GLY A 50 -10.72 -0.47 2.14
N ILE A 51 -10.44 0.82 2.40
CA ILE A 51 -9.64 1.66 1.50
C ILE A 51 -8.23 1.08 1.36
N ILE A 52 -7.53 0.80 2.47
CA ILE A 52 -6.16 0.29 2.46
C ILE A 52 -6.07 -1.02 1.66
N ILE A 53 -7.00 -1.96 1.87
CA ILE A 53 -7.04 -3.23 1.13
C ILE A 53 -7.24 -2.98 -0.36
N ALA A 54 -8.24 -2.16 -0.73
CA ALA A 54 -8.56 -1.87 -2.12
C ALA A 54 -7.36 -1.21 -2.84
N THR A 55 -6.74 -0.21 -2.22
CA THR A 55 -5.59 0.48 -2.78
C THR A 55 -4.38 -0.45 -2.89
N SER A 56 -4.11 -1.28 -1.87
CA SER A 56 -2.97 -2.22 -1.90
C SER A 56 -3.09 -3.24 -3.03
N LEU A 57 -4.29 -3.77 -3.26
CA LEU A 57 -4.56 -4.70 -4.37
C LEU A 57 -4.43 -3.99 -5.72
N ALA A 58 -4.95 -2.75 -5.84
CA ALA A 58 -4.81 -1.95 -7.04
C ALA A 58 -3.34 -1.66 -7.37
N THR A 59 -2.53 -1.29 -6.37
CA THR A 59 -1.08 -1.11 -6.51
C THR A 59 -0.42 -2.39 -6.99
N ALA A 60 -0.73 -3.54 -6.36
CA ALA A 60 -0.15 -4.81 -6.76
C ALA A 60 -0.52 -5.21 -8.20
N ALA A 61 -1.76 -4.96 -8.63
CA ALA A 61 -2.20 -5.22 -10.01
C ALA A 61 -1.47 -4.30 -11.01
N LEU A 62 -1.36 -3.01 -10.71
CA LEU A 62 -0.66 -2.05 -11.56
C LEU A 62 0.83 -2.39 -11.68
N SER A 63 1.50 -2.71 -10.57
CA SER A 63 2.89 -3.12 -10.59
C SER A 63 3.11 -4.37 -11.44
N TYR A 64 2.22 -5.36 -11.34
CA TYR A 64 2.29 -6.57 -12.17
C TYR A 64 2.19 -6.25 -13.67
N ILE A 65 1.27 -5.36 -14.07
CA ILE A 65 1.09 -4.94 -15.47
C ILE A 65 2.34 -4.20 -15.97
N ILE A 66 2.86 -3.26 -15.19
CA ILE A 66 4.03 -2.46 -15.56
C ILE A 66 5.27 -3.36 -15.72
N GLU A 67 5.50 -4.28 -14.79
CA GLU A 67 6.62 -5.23 -14.90
C GLU A 67 6.52 -6.10 -16.16
N GLY A 68 5.32 -6.57 -16.50
CA GLY A 68 5.10 -7.34 -17.73
C GLY A 68 5.49 -6.53 -18.98
N ALA A 69 5.00 -5.30 -19.08
CA ALA A 69 5.29 -4.42 -20.22
C ALA A 69 6.78 -4.04 -20.32
N LEU A 70 7.47 -3.89 -19.20
CA LEU A 70 8.91 -3.59 -19.18
C LEU A 70 9.77 -4.80 -19.53
N THR A 71 9.33 -6.01 -19.17
CA THR A 71 10.07 -7.25 -19.43
C THR A 71 10.00 -7.68 -20.89
N GLU A 72 8.85 -7.51 -21.56
CA GLU A 72 8.72 -7.82 -23.00
C GLU A 72 9.63 -6.96 -23.89
N LYS A 73 10.05 -5.79 -23.42
CA LYS A 73 10.88 -4.86 -24.19
C LYS A 73 12.39 -5.15 -24.11
N GLN A 74 12.79 -6.14 -23.32
CA GLN A 74 14.20 -6.45 -23.05
C GLN A 74 14.63 -7.66 -23.89
N GLU A 75 14.57 -7.53 -25.22
CA GLU A 75 15.34 -8.43 -26.09
C GLU A 75 16.83 -8.15 -25.86
N LEU A 76 17.49 -9.07 -25.16
CA LEU A 76 18.93 -9.05 -24.99
C LEU A 76 19.57 -9.27 -26.36
N ILE A 77 20.15 -8.22 -26.94
CA ILE A 77 20.98 -8.33 -28.14
C ILE A 77 22.15 -9.25 -27.76
N PRO A 78 22.32 -10.43 -28.38
CA PRO A 78 23.46 -11.29 -28.08
C PRO A 78 24.73 -10.55 -28.47
N ILE A 79 25.67 -10.39 -27.53
CA ILE A 79 27.01 -9.91 -27.86
C ILE A 79 27.73 -11.12 -28.50
N PRO A 80 28.10 -11.07 -29.78
CA PRO A 80 28.80 -12.18 -30.42
C PRO A 80 30.16 -12.40 -29.74
N ALA A 81 30.47 -13.68 -29.51
CA ALA A 81 31.71 -14.16 -28.88
C ALA A 81 32.96 -13.90 -29.72
#